data_AF-A0A8D3ACG0-F1
#
_entry.id   AF-A0A8D3ACG0-F1
#
_cell.length_a   1.000
_cell.length_b   1.000
_cell.length_c   1.000
_cell.angle_alpha   90.00
_cell.angle_beta   90.00
_cell.angle_gamma   90.00
#
_symmetry.space_group_name_H-M   'P 1'
#
loop_
_entity.id
_entity.type
_entity.pdbx_description
1 polymer ?
#
loop_
_entity_poly.entity_id
_entity_poly.type
_entity_poly.pdbx_seq_one_letter_code
_entity_poly.pdbx_strand_id
1 'polypeptide(L)'
;MFYAQCPKTTGLPREVVKWLRSLDLTLYPKNVRRDFSSGYLVAEIFSRYYPQDFPEHSYDKGTSLSAKQKNWSRMERSLQKQNLHLTKEAVDGTVHCKPGAAELLVQEVYEILTNRSRTIIYISSVRDAERPGLDFTDREYQERLPTLARPTASTAIKSNLATTETMAEPDVSTNRRKAEVILRRHLEDRAAERALHPGRFKVEPPLGRLAAK
;
A
#
# COMPACT_ATOMS: atom_id res chain seq x y z
N MET A 1 -5.92 25.65 -16.52
CA MET A 1 -5.48 24.81 -15.38
C MET A 1 -4.96 23.50 -15.92
N PHE A 2 -3.64 23.28 -15.86
CA PHE A 2 -3.05 21.99 -16.21
C PHE A 2 -3.12 21.10 -14.97
N TYR A 3 -4.08 20.19 -14.91
CA TYR A 3 -4.04 19.14 -13.90
C TYR A 3 -2.86 18.22 -14.26
N ALA A 4 -1.92 18.07 -13.33
CA ALA A 4 -0.84 17.10 -13.47
C ALA A 4 -1.47 15.74 -13.78
N GLN A 5 -1.13 15.18 -14.95
CA GLN A 5 -1.64 13.88 -15.34
C GLN A 5 -1.18 12.86 -14.30
N CYS A 6 -2.14 12.18 -13.68
CA CYS A 6 -1.85 11.06 -12.79
C CYS A 6 -1.09 10.00 -13.61
N PRO A 7 0.11 9.57 -13.23
CA PRO A 7 0.77 8.46 -13.89
C PRO A 7 -0.18 7.26 -13.82
N LYS A 8 -0.61 6.77 -14.98
CA LYS A 8 -1.38 5.52 -15.09
C LYS A 8 -0.43 4.35 -14.84
N THR A 9 0.13 4.25 -13.64
CA THR A 9 1.00 3.14 -13.21
C THR A 9 0.22 2.14 -12.35
N THR A 10 -1.11 2.05 -12.53
CA THR A 10 -1.96 1.09 -11.81
C THR A 10 -1.81 -0.35 -12.33
N GLY A 11 -0.62 -0.74 -12.76
CA GLY A 11 -0.37 -2.03 -13.37
C GLY A 11 1.10 -2.42 -13.29
N LEU A 12 1.32 -3.74 -13.27
CA LEU A 12 2.66 -4.31 -13.32
C LEU A 12 3.36 -3.90 -14.64
N PRO A 13 4.68 -3.64 -14.61
CA PRO A 13 5.45 -3.40 -15.82
C PRO A 13 5.26 -4.54 -16.82
N ARG A 14 5.24 -4.22 -18.12
CA ARG A 14 5.00 -5.21 -19.20
C ARG A 14 5.88 -6.44 -19.10
N GLU A 15 7.12 -6.26 -18.67
CA GLU A 15 8.09 -7.35 -18.50
C GLU A 15 7.73 -8.29 -17.37
N VAL A 16 7.29 -7.74 -16.23
CA VAL A 16 6.80 -8.52 -15.08
C VAL A 16 5.55 -9.30 -15.50
N VAL A 17 4.65 -8.68 -16.26
CA VAL A 17 3.47 -9.37 -16.81
C VAL A 17 3.87 -10.52 -17.73
N LYS A 18 4.84 -10.31 -18.63
CA LYS A 18 5.35 -11.36 -19.52
C LYS A 18 5.98 -12.49 -18.73
N TRP A 19 6.76 -12.16 -17.69
CA TRP A 19 7.38 -13.13 -16.81
C TRP A 19 6.35 -13.96 -16.05
N LEU A 20 5.34 -13.33 -15.42
CA LEU A 20 4.26 -14.05 -14.75
C LEU A 20 3.54 -15.04 -15.68
N ARG A 21 3.32 -14.67 -16.94
CA ARG A 21 2.73 -15.57 -17.94
C ARG A 21 3.64 -16.74 -18.30
N SER A 22 4.96 -16.58 -18.23
CA SER A 22 5.91 -17.66 -18.55
C SER A 22 6.09 -18.68 -17.44
N LEU A 23 5.55 -18.43 -16.24
CA LEU A 23 5.66 -19.34 -15.09
C LEU A 23 4.59 -20.44 -15.07
N ASP A 24 3.65 -20.41 -16.02
CA ASP A 24 2.50 -21.33 -16.12
C ASP A 24 1.82 -21.56 -14.75
N LEU A 25 1.46 -20.45 -14.09
CA LEU A 25 0.75 -20.48 -12.81
C LEU A 25 -0.64 -21.12 -12.99
N THR A 26 -1.09 -21.87 -11.99
CA THR A 26 -2.42 -22.48 -11.93
C THR A 26 -3.53 -21.45 -12.06
N LEU A 27 -3.31 -20.24 -11.53
CA LEU A 27 -4.22 -19.12 -11.63
C LEU A 27 -3.49 -17.86 -12.12
N TYR A 28 -3.94 -17.32 -13.24
CA TYR A 28 -3.45 -16.03 -13.71
C TYR A 28 -4.13 -14.89 -12.95
N PRO A 29 -3.38 -13.98 -12.30
CA PRO A 29 -3.94 -12.90 -11.49
C PRO A 29 -4.71 -11.90 -12.37
N LYS A 30 -6.00 -11.72 -12.06
CA LYS A 30 -6.85 -10.71 -12.72
C LYS A 30 -6.83 -9.39 -11.95
N ASN A 31 -6.73 -9.48 -10.64
CA ASN A 31 -6.60 -8.33 -9.74
C ASN A 31 -5.37 -8.56 -8.87
N VAL A 32 -4.23 -8.00 -9.29
CA VAL A 32 -2.93 -8.18 -8.61
C VAL A 32 -3.04 -7.93 -7.10
N ARG A 33 -3.66 -6.82 -6.70
CA ARG A 33 -3.83 -6.47 -5.29
C ARG A 33 -4.57 -7.54 -4.49
N ARG A 34 -5.70 -8.02 -5.01
CA ARG A 34 -6.52 -9.03 -4.30
C ARG A 34 -5.87 -10.41 -4.35
N ASP A 35 -5.44 -10.82 -5.53
CA ASP A 35 -5.03 -12.19 -5.81
C ASP A 35 -3.67 -12.51 -5.15
N PHE A 36 -2.78 -11.52 -5.01
CA PHE A 36 -1.51 -11.68 -4.29
C PHE A 36 -1.66 -11.53 -2.77
N SER A 37 -2.74 -10.92 -2.26
CA SER A 37 -2.91 -10.67 -0.82
C SER A 37 -2.90 -11.94 0.05
N SER A 38 -3.33 -13.08 -0.49
CA SER A 38 -3.33 -14.36 0.23
C SER A 38 -1.95 -14.97 0.45
N GLY A 39 -0.94 -14.52 -0.31
CA GLY A 39 0.38 -15.13 -0.34
C GLY A 39 0.44 -16.46 -1.10
N TYR A 40 -0.69 -17.07 -1.50
CA TYR A 40 -0.68 -18.34 -2.24
C TYR A 40 0.00 -18.19 -3.60
N LEU A 41 -0.38 -17.17 -4.40
CA LEU A 41 0.25 -16.95 -5.70
C LEU A 41 1.75 -16.64 -5.59
N VAL A 42 2.16 -15.93 -4.54
CA VAL A 42 3.58 -15.65 -4.31
C VAL A 42 4.32 -16.95 -3.97
N ALA A 43 3.74 -17.80 -3.12
CA ALA A 43 4.32 -19.10 -2.80
C ALA A 43 4.43 -19.99 -4.04
N GLU A 44 3.42 -19.98 -4.91
CA GLU A 44 3.44 -20.70 -6.18
C GLU A 44 4.53 -20.20 -7.13
N ILE A 45 4.71 -18.87 -7.21
CA ILE A 45 5.83 -18.29 -7.97
C ILE A 45 7.17 -18.79 -7.41
N PHE A 46 7.36 -18.72 -6.09
CA PHE A 46 8.60 -19.22 -5.47
C PHE A 46 8.76 -20.74 -5.63
N SER A 47 7.68 -21.52 -5.64
CA SER A 47 7.76 -22.98 -5.82
C SER A 47 8.29 -23.38 -7.20
N ARG A 48 8.12 -22.54 -8.22
CA ARG A 48 8.73 -22.73 -9.55
C ARG A 48 10.26 -22.68 -9.53
N TYR A 49 10.84 -21.94 -8.57
CA TYR A 49 12.29 -21.77 -8.44
C TYR A 49 12.88 -22.61 -7.30
N TYR A 50 12.13 -22.77 -6.21
CA TYR A 50 12.53 -23.43 -4.96
C TYR A 50 11.44 -24.41 -4.50
N PRO A 51 11.20 -25.50 -5.25
CA PRO A 51 10.06 -26.40 -4.99
C PRO A 51 10.12 -27.09 -3.62
N GLN A 52 11.33 -27.30 -3.08
CA GLN A 52 11.53 -27.94 -1.77
C GLN A 52 11.24 -26.99 -0.60
N ASP A 53 11.52 -25.70 -0.77
CA ASP A 53 11.37 -24.68 0.28
C ASP A 53 9.98 -24.04 0.30
N PHE A 54 9.30 -24.04 -0.84
CA PHE A 54 7.96 -23.47 -1.01
C PHE A 54 6.98 -24.53 -1.54
N PRO A 55 6.70 -25.59 -0.75
CA PRO A 55 5.73 -26.60 -1.15
C PRO A 55 4.33 -25.99 -1.30
N GLU A 56 3.78 -26.00 -2.52
CA GLU A 56 2.50 -25.33 -2.83
C GLU A 56 1.33 -25.81 -1.95
N HIS A 57 1.26 -27.11 -1.66
CA HIS A 57 0.23 -27.73 -0.83
C HIS A 57 0.22 -27.25 0.63
N SER A 58 1.29 -26.56 1.07
CA SER A 58 1.39 -26.00 2.41
C SER A 58 0.71 -24.64 2.57
N TYR A 59 0.25 -24.03 1.47
CA TYR A 59 -0.34 -22.70 1.46
C TYR A 59 -1.85 -22.78 1.19
N ASP A 60 -2.62 -22.03 1.98
CA ASP A 60 -4.07 -22.02 1.87
C ASP A 60 -4.53 -21.04 0.76
N LYS A 61 -5.53 -21.44 -0.04
CA LYS A 61 -6.17 -20.57 -1.05
C LYS A 61 -7.22 -19.63 -0.43
N GLY A 62 -7.50 -19.78 0.87
CA GLY A 62 -8.46 -19.01 1.63
C GLY A 62 -8.16 -17.51 1.66
N THR A 63 -9.22 -16.71 1.77
CA THR A 63 -9.16 -15.24 1.74
C THR A 63 -9.30 -14.59 3.11
N SER A 64 -9.46 -15.38 4.18
CA SER A 64 -9.60 -14.87 5.55
C SER A 64 -8.28 -14.28 6.04
N LEU A 65 -8.33 -13.22 6.85
CA LEU A 65 -7.12 -12.54 7.34
C LEU A 65 -6.15 -13.50 8.06
N SER A 66 -6.69 -14.41 8.89
CA SER A 66 -5.90 -15.43 9.58
C SER A 66 -5.18 -16.39 8.61
N ALA A 67 -5.86 -16.82 7.53
CA ALA A 67 -5.23 -17.64 6.50
C ALA A 67 -4.10 -16.88 5.78
N LYS A 68 -4.34 -15.60 5.43
CA LYS A 68 -3.30 -14.74 4.83
C LYS A 68 -2.09 -14.64 5.75
N GLN A 69 -2.28 -14.25 7.01
CA GLN A 69 -1.20 -14.11 7.98
C GLN A 69 -0.40 -15.40 8.14
N LYS A 70 -1.08 -16.55 8.26
CA LYS A 70 -0.43 -17.86 8.36
C LYS A 70 0.42 -18.19 7.12
N ASN A 71 -0.09 -17.91 5.92
CA ASN A 71 0.65 -18.09 4.68
C ASN A 71 1.90 -17.20 4.64
N TRP A 72 1.76 -15.90 4.94
CA TRP A 72 2.88 -14.96 4.95
C TRP A 72 3.94 -15.28 6.00
N SER A 73 3.55 -15.67 7.22
CA SER A 73 4.50 -16.11 8.25
C SER A 73 5.22 -17.43 7.91
N ARG A 74 4.60 -18.30 7.11
CA ARG A 74 5.28 -19.49 6.55
C ARG A 74 6.29 -19.06 5.49
N MET A 75 5.87 -18.20 4.58
CA MET A 75 6.71 -17.69 3.50
C MET A 75 7.95 -16.97 4.03
N GLU A 76 7.80 -16.11 5.04
CA GLU A 76 8.91 -15.38 5.66
C GLU A 76 9.98 -16.35 6.20
N ARG A 77 9.57 -17.45 6.84
CA ARG A 77 10.51 -18.48 7.31
C ARG A 77 11.21 -19.20 6.16
N SER A 78 10.52 -19.48 5.06
CA SER A 78 11.15 -20.09 3.87
C SER A 78 12.11 -19.11 3.18
N LEU A 79 11.76 -17.83 3.08
CA LEU A 79 12.62 -16.78 2.53
C LEU A 79 13.91 -16.61 3.33
N GLN A 80 13.80 -16.60 4.68
CA GLN A 80 14.97 -16.53 5.56
C GLN A 80 15.94 -17.69 5.35
N LYS A 81 15.44 -18.92 5.15
CA LYS A 81 16.29 -20.09 4.86
C LYS A 81 17.08 -19.94 3.55
N GLN A 82 16.50 -19.26 2.57
CA GLN A 82 17.13 -18.98 1.27
C GLN A 82 17.95 -17.68 1.27
N ASN A 83 18.08 -17.01 2.42
CA ASN A 83 18.71 -15.69 2.55
C ASN A 83 18.09 -14.64 1.60
N LEU A 84 16.79 -14.75 1.36
CA LEU A 84 16.00 -13.83 0.56
C LEU A 84 15.20 -12.90 1.48
N HIS A 85 15.07 -11.64 1.07
CA HIS A 85 14.38 -10.62 1.84
C HIS A 85 13.42 -9.85 0.94
N LEU A 86 12.16 -9.78 1.38
CA LEU A 86 11.15 -8.89 0.81
C LEU A 86 10.94 -7.71 1.75
N THR A 87 10.54 -6.58 1.21
CA THR A 87 10.29 -5.39 2.01
C THR A 87 9.06 -5.60 2.90
N LYS A 88 9.24 -5.43 4.22
CA LYS A 88 8.21 -5.72 5.22
C LYS A 88 6.95 -4.88 5.01
N GLU A 89 7.14 -3.60 4.69
CA GLU A 89 6.05 -2.66 4.40
C GLU A 89 5.25 -3.13 3.17
N ALA A 90 5.92 -3.64 2.14
CA ALA A 90 5.29 -4.14 0.93
C ALA A 90 4.47 -5.41 1.19
N VAL A 91 5.00 -6.32 2.01
CA VAL A 91 4.29 -7.52 2.46
C VAL A 91 3.07 -7.15 3.28
N ASP A 92 3.22 -6.30 4.29
CA ASP A 92 2.12 -5.84 5.17
C ASP A 92 1.04 -5.12 4.36
N GLY A 93 1.43 -4.16 3.52
CA GLY A 93 0.51 -3.50 2.59
C GLY A 93 -0.21 -4.48 1.67
N THR A 94 0.46 -5.54 1.21
CA THR A 94 -0.14 -6.56 0.34
C THR A 94 -1.17 -7.42 1.09
N VAL A 95 -0.87 -7.85 2.32
CA VAL A 95 -1.82 -8.57 3.20
C VAL A 95 -3.13 -7.80 3.35
N HIS A 96 -2.99 -6.48 3.54
CA HIS A 96 -4.07 -5.54 3.78
C HIS A 96 -4.69 -4.95 2.50
N CYS A 97 -4.27 -5.40 1.31
CA CYS A 97 -4.74 -4.90 0.02
C CYS A 97 -4.58 -3.37 -0.12
N LYS A 98 -3.48 -2.80 0.38
CA LYS A 98 -3.15 -1.39 0.15
C LYS A 98 -2.80 -1.15 -1.32
N PRO A 99 -3.17 0.02 -1.88
CA PRO A 99 -2.83 0.38 -3.24
C PRO A 99 -1.31 0.46 -3.45
N GLY A 100 -0.80 -0.17 -4.51
CA GLY A 100 0.61 -0.13 -4.88
C GLY A 100 1.50 -1.15 -4.16
N ALA A 101 1.05 -1.71 -3.04
CA ALA A 101 1.85 -2.64 -2.24
C ALA A 101 2.09 -3.97 -2.96
N ALA A 102 1.04 -4.57 -3.51
CA ALA A 102 1.16 -5.83 -4.24
C ALA A 102 1.97 -5.64 -5.53
N GLU A 103 1.77 -4.53 -6.23
CA GLU A 103 2.49 -4.22 -7.46
C GLU A 103 3.99 -4.03 -7.22
N LEU A 104 4.37 -3.38 -6.10
CA LEU A 104 5.76 -3.26 -5.67
C LEU A 104 6.33 -4.62 -5.24
N LEU A 105 5.57 -5.39 -4.47
CA LEU A 105 6.01 -6.71 -4.02
C LEU A 105 6.30 -7.66 -5.18
N VAL A 106 5.42 -7.72 -6.20
CA VAL A 106 5.64 -8.57 -7.37
C VAL A 106 6.88 -8.13 -8.16
N GLN A 107 7.17 -6.84 -8.20
CA GLN A 107 8.40 -6.33 -8.81
C GLN A 107 9.64 -6.79 -8.02
N GLU A 108 9.61 -6.70 -6.69
CA GLU A 108 10.70 -7.23 -5.85
C GLU A 108 10.91 -8.73 -6.07
N VAL A 109 9.83 -9.52 -6.10
CA VAL A 109 9.91 -10.96 -6.34
C VAL A 109 10.49 -11.25 -7.74
N TYR A 110 10.08 -10.50 -8.77
CA TYR A 110 10.65 -10.63 -10.11
C TYR A 110 12.15 -10.37 -10.14
N GLU A 111 12.61 -9.30 -9.49
CA GLU A 111 14.02 -8.93 -9.45
C GLU A 111 14.86 -9.98 -8.73
N ILE A 112 14.38 -10.46 -7.57
CA ILE A 112 15.02 -11.51 -6.77
C ILE A 112 15.16 -12.79 -7.59
N LEU A 113 14.08 -13.25 -8.23
CA LEU A 113 14.05 -14.57 -8.88
C LEU A 113 14.72 -14.58 -10.26
N THR A 114 14.80 -13.45 -10.94
CA THR A 114 15.43 -13.37 -12.28
C THR A 114 16.87 -12.90 -12.24
N ASN A 115 17.42 -12.61 -11.05
CA ASN A 115 18.72 -11.97 -10.86
C ASN A 115 18.89 -10.70 -11.72
N ARG A 116 17.77 -10.10 -12.14
CA ARG A 116 17.76 -8.85 -12.88
C ARG A 116 17.81 -7.75 -11.83
N SER A 117 19.02 -7.32 -11.50
CA SER A 117 19.23 -5.98 -10.96
C SER A 117 18.89 -4.95 -12.04
N ARG A 118 17.61 -4.82 -12.40
CA ARG A 118 17.15 -3.49 -12.76
C ARG A 118 17.05 -2.77 -11.46
N THR A 119 18.04 -1.92 -11.27
CA THR A 119 17.92 -0.71 -10.50
C THR A 119 16.45 -0.32 -10.32
N ILE A 120 15.89 -0.55 -9.14
CA ILE A 120 15.63 0.46 -8.12
C ILE A 120 16.22 1.86 -8.51
N ILE A 121 16.09 2.38 -9.74
CA ILE A 121 16.51 3.76 -10.10
C ILE A 121 15.56 4.76 -9.44
N TYR A 122 14.36 4.34 -9.04
CA TYR A 122 13.47 5.15 -8.22
C TYR A 122 13.72 5.02 -6.69
N ILE A 123 14.50 4.02 -6.24
CA ILE A 123 14.68 3.70 -4.81
C ILE A 123 16.19 3.73 -4.38
N SER A 124 17.16 3.77 -5.31
CA SER A 124 18.62 3.62 -5.03
C SER A 124 19.33 4.92 -4.72
N SER A 125 18.69 6.09 -4.87
CA SER A 125 19.32 7.35 -4.46
C SER A 125 19.45 7.48 -2.94
N VAL A 126 18.95 6.51 -2.17
CA VAL A 126 19.03 6.49 -0.70
C VAL A 126 19.55 5.12 -0.24
N ARG A 127 20.78 4.78 -0.63
CA ARG A 127 21.47 3.59 -0.10
C ARG A 127 22.12 3.79 1.26
N ASP A 128 22.11 5.01 1.80
CA ASP A 128 22.72 5.29 3.11
C ASP A 128 21.76 6.10 4.00
N ALA A 129 21.51 5.56 5.20
CA ALA A 129 20.82 6.14 6.36
C ALA A 129 19.41 6.73 6.13
N GLU A 130 18.39 6.12 6.77
CA GLU A 130 16.99 6.56 6.79
C GLU A 130 16.24 6.38 5.46
N ARG A 131 15.77 5.15 5.19
CA ARG A 131 14.64 4.98 4.25
C ARG A 131 13.49 5.85 4.77
N PRO A 132 12.96 6.83 4.00
CA PRO A 132 11.60 7.29 4.25
C PRO A 132 10.73 6.04 4.14
N GLY A 133 10.09 5.62 5.23
CA GLY A 133 9.32 4.39 5.26
C GLY A 133 8.37 4.35 4.06
N LEU A 134 8.34 3.23 3.33
CA LEU A 134 7.43 3.03 2.21
C LEU A 134 6.01 3.27 2.70
N ASP A 135 5.45 4.40 2.29
CA ASP A 135 4.15 4.86 2.73
C ASP A 135 3.11 4.51 1.67
N PHE A 136 2.30 3.49 1.94
CA PHE A 136 1.16 3.11 1.10
C PHE A 136 -0.09 3.94 1.40
N THR A 137 0.05 5.10 2.06
CA THR A 137 -1.03 6.08 2.19
C THR A 137 -1.32 6.76 0.86
N ASP A 138 -2.49 7.37 0.77
CA ASP A 138 -2.90 8.17 -0.38
C ASP A 138 -2.22 9.55 -0.46
N ARG A 139 -1.15 9.78 0.32
CA ARG A 139 -0.45 11.07 0.44
C ARG A 139 -0.14 11.74 -0.89
N GLU A 140 0.59 11.05 -1.75
CA GLU A 140 1.07 11.60 -3.02
C GLU A 140 -0.12 11.98 -3.92
N TYR A 141 -1.21 11.22 -3.85
CA TYR A 141 -2.46 11.54 -4.53
C TYR A 141 -3.12 12.78 -3.93
N GLN A 142 -3.20 12.89 -2.61
CA GLN A 142 -3.82 14.04 -1.91
C GLN A 142 -3.07 15.36 -2.13
N GLU A 143 -1.74 15.32 -2.24
CA GLU A 143 -0.92 16.50 -2.52
C GLU A 143 -1.19 17.09 -3.91
N ARG A 144 -1.61 16.25 -4.88
CA ARG A 144 -1.94 16.66 -6.25
C ARG A 144 -3.37 17.16 -6.41
N LEU A 145 -4.25 16.86 -5.45
CA LEU A 145 -5.65 17.24 -5.54
C LEU A 145 -5.87 18.72 -5.21
N PRO A 146 -6.78 19.39 -5.95
CA PRO A 146 -7.24 20.71 -5.56
C PRO A 146 -7.98 20.63 -4.22
N THR A 147 -7.94 21.74 -3.49
CA THR A 147 -8.49 21.90 -2.14
C THR A 147 -9.94 21.42 -1.97
N LEU A 148 -10.80 21.71 -2.94
CA LEU A 148 -12.22 21.31 -2.93
C LEU A 148 -12.42 19.79 -3.08
N ALA A 149 -11.47 19.09 -3.69
CA ALA A 149 -11.54 17.65 -3.96
C ALA A 149 -10.88 16.79 -2.87
N ARG A 150 -10.22 17.41 -1.88
CA ARG A 150 -9.62 16.69 -0.76
C ARG A 150 -10.70 16.01 0.09
N PRO A 151 -10.43 14.82 0.64
CA PRO A 151 -11.40 14.02 1.37
C PRO A 151 -11.81 14.68 2.69
N THR A 152 -12.91 14.21 3.27
CA THR A 152 -13.24 14.46 4.68
C THR A 152 -12.32 13.66 5.60
N ALA A 153 -12.26 14.04 6.88
CA ALA A 153 -11.49 13.30 7.89
C ALA A 153 -11.86 11.81 7.95
N SER A 154 -13.16 11.48 7.85
CA SER A 154 -13.63 10.09 7.85
C SER A 154 -13.17 9.32 6.62
N THR A 155 -13.19 9.94 5.44
CA THR A 155 -12.67 9.35 4.20
C THR A 155 -11.15 9.19 4.23
N ALA A 156 -10.42 10.13 4.85
CA ALA A 156 -8.97 10.03 5.04
C ALA A 156 -8.59 8.84 5.94
N ILE A 157 -9.34 8.58 7.01
CA ILE A 157 -9.14 7.38 7.84
C ILE A 157 -9.42 6.11 7.04
N LYS A 158 -10.56 6.04 6.34
CA LYS A 158 -10.97 4.83 5.59
C LYS A 158 -10.03 4.47 4.44
N SER A 159 -9.40 5.46 3.81
CA SER A 159 -8.47 5.25 2.69
C SER A 159 -7.08 4.80 3.15
N ASN A 160 -6.66 5.16 4.36
CA ASN A 160 -5.30 4.94 4.86
C ASN A 160 -5.19 3.84 5.93
N LEU A 161 -6.29 3.51 6.59
CA LEU A 161 -6.38 2.45 7.59
C LEU A 161 -7.42 1.41 7.16
N ALA A 162 -6.93 0.29 6.64
CA ALA A 162 -7.78 -0.82 6.23
C ALA A 162 -8.42 -1.50 7.44
N THR A 163 -9.66 -1.97 7.28
CA THR A 163 -10.36 -2.72 8.34
C THR A 163 -9.55 -3.94 8.78
N THR A 164 -8.87 -4.60 7.85
CA THR A 164 -8.02 -5.76 8.16
C THR A 164 -6.80 -5.40 9.02
N GLU A 165 -6.27 -4.17 8.93
CA GLU A 165 -5.18 -3.72 9.81
C GLU A 165 -5.67 -3.59 11.26
N THR A 166 -6.88 -3.05 11.44
CA THR A 166 -7.49 -2.95 12.78
C THR A 166 -7.87 -4.31 13.36
N MET A 167 -8.16 -5.30 12.50
CA MET A 167 -8.43 -6.67 12.94
C MET A 167 -7.15 -7.45 13.25
N ALA A 168 -6.04 -7.13 12.58
CA ALA A 168 -4.74 -7.80 12.80
C ALA A 168 -4.12 -7.40 14.13
N GLU A 169 -4.30 -6.16 14.56
CA GLU A 169 -3.82 -5.65 15.83
C GLU A 169 -4.92 -5.76 16.90
N PRO A 170 -4.81 -6.66 17.89
CA PRO A 170 -5.85 -6.82 18.92
C PRO A 170 -5.91 -5.63 19.89
N ASP A 171 -4.83 -4.84 20.01
CA ASP A 171 -4.80 -3.69 20.90
C ASP A 171 -5.56 -2.49 20.32
N VAL A 172 -6.66 -2.15 20.98
CA VAL A 172 -7.51 -1.00 20.66
C VAL A 172 -6.73 0.32 20.79
N SER A 173 -5.79 0.42 21.72
CA SER A 173 -5.05 1.66 21.96
C SER A 173 -4.12 2.00 20.80
N THR A 174 -3.44 0.98 20.25
CA THR A 174 -2.59 1.09 19.07
C THR A 174 -3.40 1.45 17.83
N ASN A 175 -4.56 0.81 17.63
CA ASN A 175 -5.46 1.15 16.52
C ASN A 175 -6.00 2.58 16.62
N ARG A 176 -6.36 3.03 17.82
CA ARG A 176 -6.77 4.41 18.06
C ARG A 176 -5.64 5.39 17.72
N ARG A 177 -4.41 5.10 18.15
CA ARG A 177 -3.23 5.93 17.83
C ARG A 177 -2.99 6.03 16.32
N LYS A 178 -3.15 4.93 15.56
CA LYS A 178 -3.03 4.95 14.10
C LYS A 178 -4.07 5.90 13.47
N ALA A 179 -5.32 5.83 13.92
CA ALA A 179 -6.38 6.73 13.44
C ALA A 179 -6.14 8.20 13.84
N GLU A 180 -5.67 8.45 15.06
CA GLU A 180 -5.31 9.79 15.55
C GLU A 180 -4.18 10.43 14.72
N VAL A 181 -3.18 9.66 14.31
CA VAL A 181 -2.09 10.14 13.44
C VAL A 181 -2.64 10.59 12.08
N ILE A 182 -3.53 9.80 11.47
CA ILE A 182 -4.17 10.16 10.18
C ILE A 182 -5.04 11.40 10.34
N LEU A 183 -5.82 11.47 11.43
CA LEU A 183 -6.69 12.62 11.72
C LEU A 183 -5.88 13.90 11.95
N ARG A 184 -4.81 13.84 12.75
CA ARG A 184 -3.95 14.98 13.04
C ARG A 184 -3.38 15.55 11.75
N ARG A 185 -2.81 14.68 10.91
CA ARG A 185 -2.28 15.06 9.60
C ARG A 185 -3.34 15.73 8.72
N HIS A 186 -4.54 15.16 8.65
CA HIS A 186 -5.64 15.76 7.90
C HIS A 186 -6.00 17.18 8.40
N LEU A 187 -5.98 17.39 9.72
CA LEU A 187 -6.25 18.70 10.32
C LEU A 187 -5.15 19.71 10.02
N GLU A 188 -3.88 19.28 10.07
CA GLU A 188 -2.72 20.09 9.69
C GLU A 188 -2.81 20.55 8.22
N ASP A 189 -3.14 19.64 7.30
CA ASP A 189 -3.31 19.98 5.88
C ASP A 189 -4.44 21.00 5.65
N ARG A 190 -5.55 20.86 6.39
CA ARG A 190 -6.66 21.83 6.36
C ARG A 190 -6.27 23.17 6.99
N ALA A 191 -5.47 23.18 8.04
CA ALA A 191 -4.99 24.40 8.68
C ALA A 191 -4.03 25.17 7.75
N ALA A 192 -3.08 24.48 7.13
CA ALA A 192 -2.17 25.05 6.14
C ALA A 192 -2.93 25.65 4.95
N GLU A 193 -3.97 24.97 4.47
CA GLU A 193 -4.84 25.48 3.41
C GLU A 193 -5.57 26.78 3.80
N ARG A 194 -6.09 26.86 5.04
CA ARG A 194 -6.73 28.10 5.54
C ARG A 194 -5.75 29.25 5.63
N ALA A 195 -4.51 28.98 6.02
CA ALA A 195 -3.45 29.98 6.08
C ALA A 195 -3.08 30.51 4.69
N LEU A 196 -3.05 29.65 3.67
CA LEU A 196 -2.74 30.04 2.28
C LEU A 196 -3.88 30.84 1.60
N HIS A 197 -5.14 30.56 1.96
CA HIS A 197 -6.31 31.18 1.31
C HIS A 197 -7.31 31.77 2.31
N PRO A 198 -6.93 32.79 3.12
CA PRO A 198 -7.78 33.31 4.19
C PRO A 198 -9.11 33.88 3.70
N GLY A 199 -9.13 34.50 2.52
CA GLY A 199 -10.34 35.07 1.91
C GLY A 199 -11.44 34.04 1.63
N ARG A 200 -11.08 32.77 1.38
CA ARG A 200 -12.04 31.69 1.11
C ARG A 200 -12.79 31.23 2.36
N PHE A 201 -12.18 31.38 3.54
CA PHE A 201 -12.69 30.83 4.80
C PHE A 201 -13.23 31.91 5.75
N LYS A 202 -13.35 33.16 5.27
CA LYS A 202 -14.07 34.20 6.01
C LYS A 202 -15.55 33.79 6.07
N VAL A 203 -15.99 33.32 7.23
CA VAL A 203 -17.41 33.13 7.52
C VAL A 203 -17.98 34.52 7.74
N GLU A 204 -18.77 35.02 6.79
CA GLU A 204 -19.55 36.23 7.02
C GLU A 204 -20.50 36.01 8.22
N PRO A 205 -20.64 36.99 9.12
CA PRO A 205 -21.54 36.85 10.26
C PRO A 205 -22.96 36.56 9.75
N PRO A 206 -23.71 35.66 10.43
CA PRO A 206 -25.07 35.35 10.02
C PRO A 206 -25.93 36.61 10.00
N LEU A 207 -26.83 36.74 9.01
CA LEU A 207 -27.67 37.93 8.78
C LEU A 207 -28.38 38.42 10.05
N GLY A 208 -28.77 37.52 10.95
CA GLY A 208 -29.39 37.88 12.24
C GLY A 208 -28.49 38.70 13.18
N ARG A 209 -27.16 38.66 13.00
CA ARG A 209 -26.18 39.48 13.75
C ARG A 209 -25.97 40.86 13.12
N LEU A 210 -26.28 41.01 11.83
CA LEU A 210 -26.23 42.28 11.09
C LEU A 210 -27.51 43.10 11.29
N ALA A 211 -28.65 42.44 11.52
CA ALA A 211 -29.95 43.08 11.79
C ALA A 211 -30.10 43.63 13.22
N ALA A 212 -29.13 43.40 14.12
CA ALA A 212 -29.14 43.87 15.50
C ALA A 212 -28.38 45.20 15.69
N LYS A 213 -28.21 46.00 14.63
CA LYS A 213 -27.59 47.33 14.66
C LYS A 213 -28.57 48.39 14.20
#